data_AF-A0A0G4NNC7-F1
#
_entry.id   AF-A0A0G4NNC7-F1
#
_cell.length_a   1.000
_cell.length_b   1.000
_cell.length_c   1.000
_cell.angle_alpha   90.00
_cell.angle_beta   90.00
_cell.angle_gamma   90.00
#
_symmetry.space_group_name_H-M   'P 1'
#
loop_
_entity.id
_entity.type
_entity.pdbx_description
1 polymer ?
#
loop_
_entity_poly.entity_id
_entity_poly.type
_entity_poly.pdbx_seq_one_letter_code
_entity_poly.pdbx_strand_id
1 'polypeptide(L)' 'MIPKTMISNEVYLLPLNDDGSPQIAGEYIYLAPKNNEPVTIRFAIEGTSSICRHGSLWVNIPDQ' A
#
# COMPACT_ATOMS: atom_id res chain seq x y z
N MET A 1 -24.98 22.64 -2.92
CA MET A 1 -23.70 22.14 -2.37
C MET A 1 -23.71 20.63 -2.53
N ILE A 2 -22.94 20.08 -3.47
CA ILE A 2 -22.84 18.63 -3.67
C ILE A 2 -22.09 18.07 -2.45
N PRO A 3 -22.60 17.05 -1.75
CA PRO A 3 -21.83 16.44 -0.66
C PRO A 3 -20.56 15.87 -1.26
N LYS A 4 -19.40 16.40 -0.84
CA LYS A 4 -18.13 15.69 -1.05
C LYS A 4 -18.18 14.47 -0.15
N THR A 5 -18.19 13.28 -0.73
CA THR A 5 -17.93 12.03 -0.02
C THR A 5 -16.66 12.24 0.81
N MET A 6 -16.74 12.03 2.12
CA MET A 6 -15.55 12.04 2.98
C MET A 6 -14.73 10.80 2.64
N ILE A 7 -13.80 10.95 1.70
CA ILE A 7 -12.82 9.91 1.38
C ILE A 7 -11.93 9.79 2.62
N SER A 8 -11.88 8.62 3.25
CA SER A 8 -10.95 8.37 4.35
C SER A 8 -9.53 8.63 3.86
N ASN A 9 -8.83 9.61 4.43
CA ASN A 9 -7.43 9.91 4.10
C ASN A 9 -6.43 8.96 4.80
N GLU A 10 -6.90 7.80 5.24
CA GLU A 10 -6.07 6.84 5.96
C GLU A 10 -5.18 6.08 4.97
N VAL A 11 -3.87 6.32 5.08
CA VAL A 11 -2.84 5.69 4.25
C VAL A 11 -1.94 4.86 5.14
N TYR A 12 -1.90 3.56 4.89
CA TYR A 12 -1.02 2.62 5.57
C TYR A 12 0.26 2.43 4.75
N LEU A 13 1.42 2.75 5.33
CA LEU A 13 2.70 2.58 4.68
C LEU A 13 3.20 1.14 4.84
N LEU A 14 3.55 0.51 3.73
CA LEU A 14 4.20 -0.80 3.69
C LEU A 14 5.57 -0.68 3.03
N PRO A 15 6.65 -0.60 3.82
CA PRO A 15 8.01 -0.66 3.29
C PRO A 15 8.28 -2.04 2.66
N LEU A 16 9.08 -2.04 1.60
CA LEU A 16 9.57 -3.25 0.95
C LEU A 16 11.09 -3.38 1.14
N ASN A 17 11.55 -4.62 1.28
CA ASN A 17 12.97 -4.95 1.23
C ASN A 17 13.53 -4.78 -0.19
N ASP A 18 14.84 -4.90 -0.34
CA ASP A 18 15.53 -4.73 -1.63
C ASP A 18 15.13 -5.79 -2.68
N ASP A 19 14.58 -6.92 -2.24
CA ASP A 19 14.05 -7.99 -3.10
C ASP A 19 12.56 -7.82 -3.41
N GLY A 20 11.92 -6.74 -2.93
CA GLY A 20 10.51 -6.46 -3.10
C GLY A 20 9.58 -7.17 -2.12
N SER A 21 10.10 -7.99 -1.20
CA SER A 21 9.29 -8.61 -0.16
C SER A 21 8.82 -7.58 0.88
N PRO A 22 7.62 -7.75 1.49
CA PRO A 22 7.16 -6.88 2.57
C PRO A 22 8.13 -6.85 3.75
N GLN A 23 8.53 -5.65 4.19
CA GLN A 23 9.40 -5.48 5.35
C GLN A 23 8.56 -5.52 6.65
N ILE A 24 8.13 -6.72 7.02
CA ILE A 24 7.34 -6.98 8.22
C ILE A 24 7.91 -8.18 8.99
N ALA A 25 7.67 -8.23 10.30
CA ALA A 25 8.18 -9.29 11.18
C ALA A 25 7.37 -10.61 11.10
N GLY A 26 6.66 -10.88 9.99
CA GLY A 26 5.76 -12.02 9.85
C GLY A 26 5.23 -12.19 8.42
N GLU A 27 4.13 -12.91 8.26
CA GLU A 27 3.58 -13.25 6.94
C GLU A 27 2.41 -12.35 6.50
N TYR A 28 1.80 -11.60 7.42
CA TYR A 28 0.62 -10.78 7.14
C TYR A 28 0.59 -9.48 7.95
N ILE A 29 -0.19 -8.53 7.44
CA ILE A 29 -0.44 -7.23 8.08
C ILE A 29 -1.90 -7.19 8.48
N TYR A 30 -2.16 -6.89 9.75
CA TYR A 30 -3.51 -6.61 10.22
C TYR A 30 -3.78 -5.11 10.13
N LEU A 31 -4.65 -4.71 9.20
CA LEU A 31 -5.15 -3.35 9.11
C LEU A 31 -6.43 -3.25 9.94
N ALA A 32 -6.48 -2.31 10.88
CA ALA A 32 -7.65 -2.03 11.69
C ALA A 32 -8.30 -0.72 11.22
N PRO A 33 -9.04 -0.73 10.08
CA PRO A 33 -9.68 0.48 9.56
C PRO A 33 -10.72 0.99 10.54
N LYS A 34 -10.86 2.31 10.62
CA LYS A 34 -11.80 2.96 11.56
C LYS A 34 -13.26 2.89 11.11
N ASN A 35 -13.50 2.56 9.85
CA ASN A 35 -14.82 2.50 9.22
C ASN A 35 -14.79 1.52 8.03
N ASN A 36 -15.92 1.37 7.34
CA ASN A 36 -16.07 0.50 6.18
C ASN A 36 -15.65 1.15 4.85
N GLU A 37 -14.97 2.29 4.87
CA GLU A 37 -14.47 2.90 3.64
C GLU A 37 -13.25 2.13 3.11
N PRO A 38 -12.97 2.18 1.80
CA PRO A 38 -11.74 1.63 1.24
C PRO A 38 -10.49 2.18 1.93
N VAL A 39 -9.49 1.32 2.11
CA VAL A 39 -8.19 1.69 2.67
C VAL A 39 -7.17 1.94 1.56
N THR A 40 -6.22 2.84 1.80
CA THR A 40 -5.08 3.05 0.90
C THR A 40 -3.84 2.41 1.49
N ILE A 41 -3.19 1.51 0.74
CA ILE A 41 -1.87 0.96 1.08
C ILE A 41 -0.81 1.61 0.18
N ARG A 42 0.24 2.16 0.78
CA ARG A 42 1.38 2.74 0.09
C ARG A 42 2.59 1.83 0.21
N PHE A 43 2.93 1.16 -0.88
CA PHE A 43 4.20 0.45 -1.00
C PHE A 43 5.34 1.47 -1.08
N ALA A 44 6.32 1.36 -0.17
CA ALA A 44 7.49 2.22 -0.15
C ALA A 44 8.73 1.43 -0.51
N ILE A 45 9.43 1.89 -1.55
CA ILE A 45 10.67 1.30 -2.04
C ILE A 45 11.76 2.35 -1.88
N GLU A 46 12.91 1.94 -1.35
CA GLU A 46 14.07 2.82 -1.28
C GLU A 46 14.59 3.13 -2.69
N GLY A 47 14.95 4.39 -2.98
CA GLY A 47 15.30 4.82 -4.33
C GLY A 47 16.52 4.12 -4.94
N THR A 48 17.43 3.58 -4.12
CA THR A 48 18.60 2.81 -4.54
C THR A 48 18.35 1.31 -4.60
N SER A 49 17.10 0.88 -4.45
CA SER A 49 16.77 -0.54 -4.43
C SER A 49 17.01 -1.22 -5.78
N SER A 50 17.50 -2.46 -5.73
CA SER A 50 17.72 -3.34 -6.88
C SER A 50 16.46 -3.51 -7.72
N ILE A 51 15.28 -3.63 -7.09
CA ILE A 51 14.00 -3.79 -7.79
C ILE A 51 13.55 -2.53 -8.54
N CYS A 52 14.16 -1.36 -8.33
CA CYS A 52 13.82 -0.15 -9.10
C CYS A 52 14.30 -0.22 -10.56
N ARG A 53 15.24 -1.12 -10.89
CA ARG A 53 15.78 -1.26 -12.25
C ARG A 53 14.99 -2.30 -13.05
N HIS A 54 14.17 -1.83 -14.00
CA HIS A 54 13.23 -2.67 -14.76
C HIS A 54 12.21 -3.41 -13.89
N GLY A 55 11.90 -2.86 -12.71
CA GLY A 55 10.88 -3.41 -11.83
C GLY A 55 9.47 -3.25 -12.39
N SER A 56 8.55 -4.06 -11.87
CA SER A 56 7.12 -3.93 -12.15
C SER A 56 6.36 -4.33 -10.89
N LEU A 57 5.32 -3.55 -10.56
CA LEU A 57 4.40 -3.88 -9.48
C LEU A 57 3.16 -4.55 -10.09
N TRP A 58 2.90 -5.78 -9.69
CA TRP A 58 1.73 -6.54 -10.10
C TRP A 58 0.82 -6.71 -8.89
N VAL A 59 -0.44 -6.29 -9.03
CA VAL A 59 -1.45 -6.43 -7.99
C VAL A 59 -2.67 -7.14 -8.55
N ASN A 60 -3.35 -7.91 -7.70
CA ASN A 60 -4.66 -8.48 -8.01
C ASN A 60 -5.79 -7.68 -7.34
N ILE A 61 -5.55 -6.39 -7.12
CA ILE A 61 -6.56 -5.46 -6.58
C ILE A 61 -7.36 -4.98 -7.79
N PRO A 62 -8.69 -5.15 -7.80
CA PRO A 62 -9.50 -4.69 -8.91
C PRO A 62 -9.38 -3.18 -9.08
N ASP A 63 -9.37 -2.74 -10.34
CA ASP A 63 -9.70 -1.36 -10.65
C ASP A 63 -11.15 -1.10 -10.20
N GLN A 64 -11.37 0.09 -9.65
CA GLN A 64 -12.58 0.55 -8.94
C GLN A 64 -13.92 -0.11 -9.31
#